data_AF-A0AAD4QQ78-F1
#
_entry.id   AF-A0AAD4QQ78-F1
#
_cell.length_a   1.000
_cell.length_b   1.000
_cell.length_c   1.000
_cell.angle_alpha   90.00
_cell.angle_beta   90.00
_cell.angle_gamma   90.00
#
_symmetry.space_group_name_H-M   'P 1'
#
loop_
_entity.id
_entity.type
_entity.pdbx_description
1 polymer ?
#
loop_
_entity_poly.entity_id
_entity_poly.type
_entity_poly.pdbx_seq_one_letter_code
_entity_poly.pdbx_strand_id
1 'polypeptide(L)'
;IWSLFQIVMRLSELDLREPATRLLQSLIETSYIPPEAIQRTDQSSRDFHLIIALTLVRSCIFWKWYRRALALIRNHFHLHKRSSVGPVISGLSHDILYALMEYPTVEDLDLTISFVEDMVSSQEPISVSSDVIRQIYNHAQRLNQPDMAATLYTLTQGGTTQPLDEFPLPSGTALTWLLRYLSSQSAYLHLARRLVKQVVDRCEPIPPPDRADFISIAAKSGFASHARSLWERYSSGREGRAVAGNAAMVVRMCSLFTSLRRRNAVKKSEDSELAHETTIASIDSGPSHEAEDLCISSELDQDQDLRNFADLVLTRYRELKEPLYRASREDLNALARANIMLGRIVEGFQVLQIVTYRNECPDLHDINVILSAIADVDPRMALKMVRRMVAVGPKPDSISFGTVIHKAARHRDVATISRMLRLARNAGQQLTTKTVATVIRASVMLSGTDKDAIRDNLVRALGIITANDHSNHLSTVNMGTFCVEEALKADDPTLAFQFWKRLMRSRTPWDDGLHTSLRRRIEKSVCCRCKEGYIRTEDGRKMLFALRRGFKEGRRVKESYTT
;
A
#
# COMPACT_ATOMS: atom_id res chain seq x y z
N ILE A 1 21.74 28.81 31.13
CA ILE A 1 22.13 29.41 29.82
C ILE A 1 20.91 29.62 28.93
N TRP A 2 20.16 28.59 28.53
CA TRP A 2 18.98 28.76 27.66
C TRP A 2 17.94 29.75 28.20
N SER A 3 17.64 29.72 29.51
CA SER A 3 16.75 30.71 30.13
C SER A 3 17.27 32.14 29.99
N LEU A 4 18.59 32.35 30.00
CA LEU A 4 19.18 33.67 29.75
C LEU A 4 18.97 34.10 28.30
N PHE A 5 19.09 33.18 27.33
CA PHE A 5 18.79 33.47 25.92
C PHE A 5 17.32 33.90 25.75
N GLN A 6 16.39 33.22 26.43
CA GLN A 6 14.97 33.60 26.41
C GLN A 6 14.72 34.96 27.07
N ILE A 7 15.43 35.29 28.15
CA ILE A 7 15.33 36.61 28.81
C ILE A 7 15.86 37.70 27.88
N VAL A 8 17.04 37.50 27.25
CA VAL A 8 17.59 38.46 26.27
C VAL A 8 16.61 38.68 25.12
N MET A 9 16.01 37.61 24.59
CA MET A 9 14.98 37.70 23.55
C MET A 9 13.77 38.51 24.02
N ARG A 10 13.18 38.20 25.18
CA ARG A 10 12.03 38.97 25.69
C ARG A 10 12.37 40.44 25.97
N LEU A 11 13.56 40.74 26.49
CA LEU A 11 13.99 42.12 26.70
C LEU A 11 14.09 42.87 25.37
N SER A 12 14.55 42.20 24.31
CA SER A 12 14.60 42.79 22.97
C SER A 12 13.22 42.99 22.33
N GLU A 13 12.23 42.12 22.60
CA GLU A 13 10.84 42.29 22.15
C GLU A 13 10.16 43.50 22.81
N LEU A 14 10.53 43.79 24.06
CA LEU A 14 10.04 44.94 24.83
C LEU A 14 10.81 46.24 24.51
N ASP A 15 11.72 46.23 23.52
CA ASP A 15 12.65 47.32 23.15
C ASP A 15 13.48 47.87 24.33
N LEU A 16 13.72 47.03 25.35
CA LEU A 16 14.59 47.35 26.50
C LEU A 16 16.06 47.11 26.11
N ARG A 17 16.62 48.06 25.35
CA ARG A 17 17.94 47.91 24.72
C ARG A 17 19.08 47.80 25.71
N GLU A 18 19.09 48.65 26.74
CA GLU A 18 20.21 48.74 27.69
C GLU A 18 20.33 47.47 28.55
N PRO A 19 19.25 46.93 29.16
CA PRO A 19 19.32 45.65 29.87
C PRO A 19 19.64 44.47 28.95
N ALA A 20 19.08 44.45 27.74
CA ALA A 20 19.35 43.38 26.77
C ALA A 20 20.82 43.36 26.34
N THR A 21 21.41 44.53 26.07
CA THR A 21 22.82 44.66 25.66
C THR A 21 23.76 44.29 26.78
N ARG A 22 23.49 44.72 28.03
CA ARG A 22 24.30 44.35 29.20
C ARG A 22 24.32 42.83 29.40
N LEU A 23 23.16 42.19 29.29
CA LEU A 23 23.06 40.74 29.44
C LEU A 23 23.73 40.00 28.27
N LEU A 24 23.57 40.49 27.03
CA LEU A 24 24.24 39.96 25.85
C LEU A 24 25.76 40.06 25.99
N GLN A 25 26.29 41.21 26.42
CA GLN A 25 27.71 41.43 26.63
C GLN A 25 28.27 40.49 27.72
N SER A 26 27.54 40.29 28.81
CA SER A 26 27.93 39.31 29.83
C SER A 26 27.99 37.88 29.26
N LEU A 27 27.07 37.51 28.37
CA LEU A 27 27.10 36.20 27.67
C LEU A 27 28.28 36.07 26.69
N ILE A 28 28.73 37.18 26.09
CA ILE A 28 29.92 37.22 25.22
C ILE A 28 31.20 37.10 26.06
N GLU A 29 31.32 37.87 27.13
CA GLU A 29 32.48 37.85 28.04
C GLU A 29 32.67 36.47 28.70
N THR A 30 31.57 35.78 28.99
CA THR A 30 31.57 34.42 29.52
C THR A 30 31.71 33.33 28.44
N SER A 31 31.92 33.71 27.18
CA SER A 31 32.09 32.80 26.02
C SER A 31 30.88 31.89 25.74
N TYR A 32 29.69 32.19 26.27
CA TYR A 32 28.46 31.47 25.91
C TYR A 32 27.87 31.93 24.57
N ILE A 33 28.24 33.13 24.11
CA ILE A 33 28.04 33.58 22.74
C ILE A 33 29.41 33.61 22.05
N PRO A 34 29.66 32.68 21.10
CA PRO A 34 30.94 32.61 20.42
C PRO A 34 31.12 33.82 19.48
N PRO A 35 32.36 34.34 19.32
CA PRO A 35 32.62 35.51 18.47
C PRO A 35 32.22 35.28 17.00
N GLU A 36 32.26 34.05 16.52
CA GLU A 36 31.83 33.65 15.18
C GLU A 36 30.33 33.90 14.94
N ALA A 37 29.51 33.81 15.99
CA ALA A 37 28.07 34.09 15.91
C ALA A 37 27.78 35.58 15.69
N ILE A 38 28.68 36.47 16.11
CA ILE A 38 28.54 37.93 16.00
C ILE A 38 29.11 38.43 14.66
N GLN A 39 30.27 37.91 14.24
CA GLN A 39 30.97 38.38 13.03
C GLN A 39 30.17 38.15 11.74
N ARG A 40 29.36 37.08 11.70
CA ARG A 40 28.53 36.78 10.53
C ARG A 40 27.24 37.61 10.48
N THR A 41 26.93 38.39 11.53
CA THR A 41 25.66 39.11 11.65
C THR A 41 25.75 40.40 10.87
N ASP A 42 24.78 40.61 9.98
CA ASP A 42 24.77 41.77 9.10
C ASP A 42 24.55 43.03 9.94
N GLN A 43 25.65 43.71 10.31
CA GLN A 43 25.65 44.92 11.12
C GLN A 43 24.97 46.09 10.41
N SER A 44 24.61 45.93 9.13
CA SER A 44 23.88 46.91 8.32
C SER A 44 22.39 46.98 8.67
N SER A 45 21.82 45.96 9.34
CA SER A 45 20.42 45.97 9.75
C SER A 45 20.19 46.94 10.91
N ARG A 46 19.21 47.85 10.76
CA ARG A 46 18.84 48.81 11.83
C ARG A 46 17.96 48.20 12.92
N ASP A 47 17.60 46.92 12.81
CA ASP A 47 16.71 46.25 13.75
C ASP A 47 17.47 45.53 14.86
N PHE A 48 17.45 46.13 16.06
CA PHE A 48 18.08 45.60 17.26
C PHE A 48 17.57 44.21 17.64
N HIS A 49 16.26 43.96 17.52
CA HIS A 49 15.67 42.67 17.85
C HIS A 49 16.17 41.58 16.90
N LEU A 50 16.23 41.90 15.61
CA LEU A 50 16.76 40.98 14.60
C LEU A 50 18.22 40.62 14.86
N ILE A 51 19.09 41.59 15.17
CA ILE A 51 20.52 41.33 15.45
C ILE A 51 20.66 40.37 16.63
N ILE A 52 19.89 40.58 17.71
CA ILE A 52 19.90 39.70 18.88
C ILE A 52 19.42 38.29 18.48
N ALA A 53 18.29 38.19 17.79
CA ALA A 53 17.73 36.91 17.37
C ALA A 53 18.72 36.11 16.51
N LEU A 54 19.33 36.74 15.50
CA LEU A 54 20.33 36.11 14.62
C LEU A 54 21.56 35.63 15.41
N THR A 55 22.05 36.44 16.34
CA THR A 55 23.21 36.12 17.17
C THR A 55 22.92 34.91 18.08
N LEU A 56 21.75 34.87 18.71
CA LEU A 56 21.34 33.76 19.57
C LEU A 56 21.05 32.49 18.78
N VAL A 57 20.44 32.58 17.59
CA VAL A 57 20.24 31.42 16.70
C VAL A 57 21.60 30.81 16.30
N ARG A 58 22.55 31.64 15.86
CA ARG A 58 23.90 31.15 15.50
C ARG A 58 24.67 30.57 16.68
N SER A 59 24.51 31.18 17.86
CA SER A 59 25.05 30.61 19.09
C SER A 59 24.44 29.24 19.37
N CYS A 60 23.13 29.06 19.18
CA CYS A 60 22.49 27.75 19.30
C CYS A 60 23.03 26.74 18.28
N ILE A 61 23.28 27.14 17.04
CA ILE A 61 23.89 26.27 16.01
C ILE A 61 25.29 25.82 16.45
N PHE A 62 26.12 26.75 16.91
CA PHE A 62 27.47 26.45 17.41
C PHE A 62 27.46 25.43 18.55
N TRP A 63 26.52 25.57 19.50
CA TRP A 63 26.35 24.64 20.62
C TRP A 63 25.54 23.38 20.29
N LYS A 64 25.18 23.15 19.02
CA LYS A 64 24.35 22.02 18.56
C LYS A 64 22.96 21.95 19.21
N TRP A 65 22.41 23.09 19.63
CA TRP A 65 21.08 23.21 20.22
C TRP A 65 20.00 23.43 19.15
N TYR A 66 19.89 22.51 18.19
CA TYR A 66 19.07 22.70 16.99
C TYR A 66 17.57 22.88 17.28
N ARG A 67 16.98 22.10 18.19
CA ARG A 67 15.58 22.30 18.64
C ARG A 67 15.32 23.72 19.14
N ARG A 68 16.28 24.26 19.88
CA ARG A 68 16.20 25.60 20.47
C ARG A 68 16.39 26.67 19.40
N ALA A 69 17.30 26.45 18.45
CA ALA A 69 17.47 27.32 17.29
C ALA A 69 16.17 27.40 16.46
N LEU A 70 15.55 26.26 16.16
CA LEU A 70 14.27 26.20 15.44
C LEU A 70 13.14 26.86 16.20
N ALA A 71 13.06 26.69 17.52
CA ALA A 71 12.07 27.37 18.36
C ALA A 71 12.24 28.90 18.30
N LEU A 72 13.48 29.41 18.27
CA LEU A 72 13.73 30.84 18.09
C LEU A 72 13.27 31.32 16.71
N ILE A 73 13.53 30.53 15.67
CA ILE A 73 13.07 30.85 14.31
C ILE A 73 11.53 30.91 14.27
N ARG A 74 10.85 29.85 14.68
CA ARG A 74 9.38 29.76 14.65
C ARG A 74 8.68 30.86 15.43
N ASN A 75 9.19 31.19 16.61
CA ASN A 75 8.51 32.12 17.53
C ASN A 75 8.74 33.59 17.19
N HIS A 76 9.94 33.93 16.71
CA HIS A 76 10.34 35.34 16.56
C HIS A 76 10.43 35.78 15.10
N PHE A 77 10.52 34.83 14.17
CA PHE A 77 10.44 35.11 12.74
C PHE A 77 9.06 34.68 12.26
N HIS A 78 8.05 35.50 12.57
CA HIS A 78 6.80 35.42 11.82
C HIS A 78 7.12 35.76 10.37
N LEU A 79 7.06 34.74 9.49
CA LEU A 79 7.22 34.79 8.03
C LEU A 79 6.21 35.70 7.31
N HIS A 80 5.70 36.76 7.96
CA HIS A 80 4.47 37.44 7.58
C HIS A 80 4.55 38.97 7.51
N LYS A 81 5.67 39.66 7.81
CA LYS A 81 5.62 41.14 7.78
C LYS A 81 6.83 41.94 7.28
N ARG A 82 7.98 41.37 6.89
CA ARG A 82 9.12 42.20 6.44
C ARG A 82 9.89 41.60 5.26
N SER A 83 9.58 42.10 4.06
CA SER A 83 10.16 41.72 2.77
C SER A 83 11.68 41.93 2.65
N SER A 84 12.34 42.60 3.61
CA SER A 84 13.80 42.85 3.58
C SER A 84 14.64 41.79 4.30
N VAL A 85 14.05 40.89 5.08
CA VAL A 85 14.78 39.93 5.95
C VAL A 85 14.85 38.51 5.36
N GLY A 86 14.10 38.26 4.28
CA GLY A 86 14.00 36.95 3.62
C GLY A 86 15.32 36.25 3.31
N PRO A 87 16.35 36.93 2.74
CA PRO A 87 17.61 36.27 2.39
C PRO A 87 18.40 35.76 3.60
N VAL A 88 18.42 36.52 4.70
CA VAL A 88 19.16 36.18 5.92
C VAL A 88 18.50 35.02 6.66
N ILE A 89 17.17 35.02 6.72
CA ILE A 89 16.40 33.91 7.32
C ILE A 89 16.55 32.64 6.47
N SER A 90 16.51 32.78 5.14
CA SER A 90 16.77 31.66 4.24
C SER A 90 18.16 31.06 4.48
N GLY A 91 19.21 31.90 4.56
CA GLY A 91 20.57 31.44 4.85
C GLY A 91 20.68 30.69 6.19
N LEU A 92 20.10 31.22 7.27
CA LEU A 92 20.09 30.53 8.56
C LEU A 92 19.28 29.23 8.55
N SER A 93 18.18 29.20 7.83
CA SER A 93 17.35 28.00 7.69
C SER A 93 18.15 26.90 7.00
N HIS A 94 18.90 27.24 5.95
CA HIS A 94 19.83 26.32 5.29
C HIS A 94 20.96 25.88 6.23
N ASP A 95 21.59 26.78 6.99
CA ASP A 95 22.64 26.44 7.95
C ASP A 95 22.15 25.41 9.00
N ILE A 96 20.93 25.59 9.51
CA ILE A 96 20.33 24.66 10.49
C ILE A 96 20.00 23.32 9.83
N LEU A 97 19.44 23.32 8.62
CA LEU A 97 19.18 22.09 7.88
C LEU A 97 20.46 21.31 7.64
N TYR A 98 21.53 21.95 7.16
CA TYR A 98 22.82 21.28 6.97
C TYR A 98 23.41 20.74 8.29
N ALA A 99 23.29 21.49 9.39
CA ALA A 99 23.79 21.06 10.69
C ALA A 99 22.99 19.88 11.28
N LEU A 100 21.66 19.85 11.11
CA LEU A 100 20.80 18.72 11.49
C LEU A 100 21.11 17.47 10.67
N MET A 101 21.53 17.64 9.42
CA MET A 101 21.72 16.57 8.45
C MET A 101 23.12 15.95 8.47
N GLU A 102 24.08 16.49 9.24
CA GLU A 102 25.43 15.95 9.31
C GLU A 102 25.45 14.52 9.90
N TYR A 103 24.76 14.31 11.03
CA TYR A 103 24.60 13.01 11.70
C TYR A 103 23.22 12.90 12.36
N PRO A 104 22.12 12.82 11.57
CA PRO A 104 20.78 12.93 12.12
C PRO A 104 20.40 11.69 12.93
N THR A 105 19.84 11.91 14.12
CA THR A 105 19.04 10.91 14.82
C THR A 105 17.63 10.85 14.25
N VAL A 106 16.81 9.89 14.70
CA VAL A 106 15.38 9.84 14.33
C VAL A 106 14.65 11.12 14.75
N GLU A 107 15.00 11.66 15.92
CA GLU A 107 14.45 12.92 16.42
C GLU A 107 14.87 14.11 15.56
N ASP A 108 16.13 14.16 15.12
CA ASP A 108 16.62 15.24 14.25
C ASP A 108 15.97 15.20 12.86
N LEU A 109 15.72 14.00 12.34
CA LEU A 109 15.02 13.82 11.07
C LEU A 109 13.57 14.32 11.15
N ASP A 110 12.90 14.11 12.29
CA ASP A 110 11.52 14.54 12.52
C ASP A 110 11.43 16.07 12.59
N LEU A 111 12.37 16.68 13.34
CA LEU A 111 12.53 18.12 13.38
C LEU A 111 12.82 18.71 11.99
N THR A 112 13.66 18.04 11.21
CA THR A 112 14.02 18.48 9.86
C THR A 112 12.80 18.48 8.94
N ILE A 113 12.01 17.40 8.94
CA ILE A 113 10.79 17.31 8.11
C ILE A 113 9.75 18.34 8.56
N SER A 114 9.52 18.47 9.86
CA SER A 114 8.62 19.48 10.42
C SER A 114 9.08 20.91 10.08
N PHE A 115 10.39 21.16 10.05
CA PHE A 115 10.91 22.47 9.66
C PHE A 115 10.76 22.74 8.16
N VAL A 116 10.99 21.73 7.31
CA VAL A 116 10.72 21.82 5.87
C VAL A 116 9.23 22.08 5.62
N GLU A 117 8.33 21.45 6.38
CA GLU A 117 6.89 21.72 6.32
C GLU A 117 6.55 23.18 6.61
N ASP A 118 7.16 23.78 7.64
CA ASP A 118 6.96 25.20 7.94
C ASP A 118 7.49 26.11 6.81
N MET A 119 8.64 25.77 6.24
CA MET A 119 9.28 26.55 5.16
C MET A 119 8.47 26.53 3.86
N VAL A 120 7.80 25.41 3.57
CA VAL A 120 6.98 25.23 2.36
C VAL A 120 5.55 25.75 2.58
N SER A 121 5.05 25.71 3.81
CA SER A 121 3.67 26.12 4.14
C SER A 121 3.53 27.62 4.46
N SER A 122 4.63 28.39 4.45
CA SER A 122 4.60 29.83 4.71
C SER A 122 4.01 30.64 3.55
N GLN A 123 3.48 31.83 3.85
CA GLN A 123 2.91 32.75 2.84
C GLN A 123 3.94 33.17 1.78
N GLU A 124 5.21 33.33 2.18
CA GLU A 124 6.36 33.42 1.29
C GLU A 124 7.18 32.13 1.45
N PRO A 125 7.02 31.13 0.56
CA PRO A 125 7.70 29.84 0.70
C PRO A 125 9.21 30.02 0.54
N ILE A 126 9.98 29.50 1.49
CA ILE A 126 11.44 29.49 1.39
C ILE A 126 11.82 28.28 0.52
N SER A 127 12.55 28.52 -0.58
CA SER A 127 13.08 27.45 -1.42
C SER A 127 14.02 26.56 -0.61
N VAL A 128 13.74 25.26 -0.61
CA VAL A 128 14.61 24.25 -0.01
C VAL A 128 15.43 23.61 -1.13
N SER A 129 16.76 23.56 -0.95
CA SER A 129 17.64 22.91 -1.92
C SER A 129 17.22 21.46 -2.19
N SER A 130 17.23 21.09 -3.48
CA SER A 130 16.97 19.72 -3.92
C SER A 130 17.91 18.69 -3.27
N ASP A 131 19.16 19.06 -3.00
CA ASP A 131 20.13 18.16 -2.38
C ASP A 131 19.75 17.84 -0.93
N VAL A 132 19.19 18.81 -0.21
CA VAL A 132 18.71 18.61 1.17
C VAL A 132 17.57 17.61 1.18
N ILE A 133 16.57 17.78 0.30
CA ILE A 133 15.43 16.84 0.19
C ILE A 133 15.91 15.41 -0.13
N ARG A 134 16.85 15.25 -1.07
CA ARG A 134 17.44 13.93 -1.39
C ARG A 134 18.21 13.35 -0.21
N GLN A 135 18.94 14.17 0.53
CA GLN A 135 19.61 13.72 1.74
C GLN A 135 18.60 13.24 2.79
N ILE A 136 17.48 13.95 3.00
CA ILE A 136 16.45 13.53 3.98
C ILE A 136 15.94 12.13 3.65
N TYR A 137 15.67 11.83 2.37
CA TYR A 137 15.31 10.47 1.95
C TYR A 137 16.41 9.44 2.22
N ASN A 138 17.67 9.78 1.96
CA ASN A 138 18.80 8.88 2.22
C ASN A 138 18.99 8.61 3.72
N HIS A 139 18.84 9.62 4.57
CA HIS A 139 18.90 9.44 6.03
C HIS A 139 17.69 8.66 6.55
N ALA A 140 16.49 8.92 6.05
CA ALA A 140 15.30 8.13 6.35
C ALA A 140 15.49 6.64 5.98
N GLN A 141 16.11 6.36 4.83
CA GLN A 141 16.46 5.00 4.44
C GLN A 141 17.48 4.36 5.41
N ARG A 142 18.57 5.07 5.73
CA ARG A 142 19.62 4.57 6.64
C ARG A 142 19.10 4.28 8.05
N LEU A 143 18.22 5.14 8.56
CA LEU A 143 17.56 4.99 9.87
C LEU A 143 16.34 4.06 9.83
N ASN A 144 16.01 3.52 8.64
CA ASN A 144 14.84 2.69 8.39
C ASN A 144 13.52 3.31 8.90
N GLN A 145 13.30 4.59 8.57
CA GLN A 145 12.11 5.37 8.93
C GLN A 145 11.24 5.65 7.68
N PRO A 146 10.50 4.65 7.17
CA PRO A 146 9.72 4.81 5.94
C PRO A 146 8.49 5.71 6.12
N ASP A 147 7.92 5.79 7.33
CA ASP A 147 6.81 6.68 7.66
C ASP A 147 7.19 8.15 7.43
N MET A 148 8.37 8.53 7.92
CA MET A 148 8.90 9.89 7.79
C MET A 148 9.16 10.27 6.33
N ALA A 149 9.72 9.33 5.55
CA ALA A 149 9.89 9.51 4.10
C ALA A 149 8.55 9.64 3.36
N ALA A 150 7.52 8.88 3.77
CA ALA A 150 6.18 9.01 3.20
C ALA A 150 5.51 10.35 3.56
N THR A 151 5.72 10.85 4.78
CA THR A 151 5.26 12.19 5.20
C THR A 151 5.92 13.28 4.36
N LEU A 152 7.25 13.25 4.21
CA LEU A 152 7.97 14.19 3.35
C LEU A 152 7.47 14.12 1.90
N TYR A 153 7.29 12.91 1.36
CA TYR A 153 6.77 12.77 0.01
C TYR A 153 5.37 13.35 -0.12
N THR A 154 4.48 13.10 0.84
CA THR A 154 3.13 13.67 0.88
C THR A 154 3.17 15.20 0.92
N LEU A 155 4.06 15.78 1.72
CA LEU A 155 4.28 17.22 1.79
C LEU A 155 4.70 17.79 0.42
N THR A 156 5.69 17.18 -0.25
CA THR A 156 6.13 17.62 -1.59
C THR A 156 5.06 17.44 -2.68
N GLN A 157 4.02 16.65 -2.40
CA GLN A 157 2.90 16.45 -3.31
C GLN A 157 1.70 17.37 -3.01
N GLY A 158 1.66 18.00 -1.83
CA GLY A 158 0.63 18.95 -1.41
C GLY A 158 0.83 20.31 -2.09
N GLY A 159 -0.22 20.84 -2.72
CA GLY A 159 -0.17 21.99 -3.64
C GLY A 159 0.04 23.36 -3.01
N THR A 160 1.08 23.53 -2.18
CA THR A 160 1.51 24.84 -1.69
C THR A 160 2.37 25.51 -2.76
N THR A 161 1.72 26.37 -3.58
CA THR A 161 2.22 27.51 -4.38
C THR A 161 3.48 27.39 -5.27
N GLN A 162 4.37 26.45 -5.05
CA GLN A 162 5.48 26.10 -5.94
C GLN A 162 5.03 25.00 -6.91
N PRO A 163 5.41 25.10 -8.19
CA PRO A 163 5.07 24.09 -9.17
C PRO A 163 5.63 22.74 -8.72
N LEU A 164 4.82 21.70 -8.93
CA LEU A 164 5.12 20.30 -8.65
C LEU A 164 6.49 19.80 -9.16
N ASP A 165 7.10 20.54 -10.08
CA ASP A 165 8.37 20.28 -10.75
C ASP A 165 9.63 20.70 -10.00
N GLU A 166 9.53 21.43 -8.89
CA GLU A 166 10.71 21.87 -8.12
C GLU A 166 11.21 20.85 -7.08
N PHE A 167 10.35 19.98 -6.55
CA PHE A 167 10.78 19.00 -5.54
C PHE A 167 11.36 17.73 -6.18
N PRO A 168 12.60 17.34 -5.81
CA PRO A 168 13.24 16.17 -6.38
C PRO A 168 12.67 14.88 -5.80
N LEU A 169 12.66 13.83 -6.63
CA LEU A 169 12.37 12.49 -6.16
C LEU A 169 13.53 11.93 -5.31
N PRO A 170 13.25 10.93 -4.46
CA PRO A 170 14.32 10.15 -3.82
C PRO A 170 15.26 9.61 -4.89
N SER A 171 16.57 9.69 -4.63
CA SER A 171 17.60 9.21 -5.54
C SER A 171 18.16 7.86 -5.11
N GLY A 172 18.72 7.11 -6.06
CA GLY A 172 19.42 5.86 -5.72
C GLY A 172 18.50 4.78 -5.14
N THR A 173 19.00 4.04 -4.16
CA THR A 173 18.28 2.95 -3.49
C THR A 173 17.10 3.40 -2.66
N ALA A 174 17.04 4.69 -2.27
CA ALA A 174 15.94 5.25 -1.49
C ALA A 174 14.64 5.27 -2.30
N LEU A 175 14.72 5.40 -3.63
CA LEU A 175 13.58 5.41 -4.54
C LEU A 175 12.80 4.09 -4.50
N THR A 176 13.50 2.98 -4.70
CA THR A 176 12.91 1.62 -4.67
C THR A 176 12.44 1.25 -3.28
N TRP A 177 13.18 1.65 -2.26
CA TRP A 177 12.82 1.45 -0.86
C TRP A 177 11.50 2.15 -0.50
N LEU A 178 11.35 3.42 -0.87
CA LEU A 178 10.12 4.18 -0.64
C LEU A 178 8.95 3.58 -1.43
N LEU A 179 9.13 3.24 -2.72
CA LEU A 179 8.08 2.62 -3.52
C LEU A 179 7.58 1.31 -2.88
N ARG A 180 8.50 0.49 -2.36
CA ARG A 180 8.15 -0.77 -1.68
C ARG A 180 7.27 -0.53 -0.46
N TYR A 181 7.61 0.48 0.33
CA TYR A 181 6.82 0.88 1.49
C TYR A 181 5.43 1.39 1.08
N LEU A 182 5.34 2.36 0.18
CA LEU A 182 4.07 2.94 -0.28
C LEU A 182 3.15 1.88 -0.93
N SER A 183 3.73 0.91 -1.64
CA SER A 183 2.98 -0.18 -2.28
C SER A 183 2.53 -1.27 -1.31
N SER A 184 3.10 -1.31 -0.10
CA SER A 184 2.72 -2.28 0.93
C SER A 184 1.47 -1.87 1.71
N GLN A 185 1.16 -0.58 1.75
CA GLN A 185 0.04 -0.02 2.50
C GLN A 185 -1.05 0.52 1.57
N SER A 186 -2.30 0.10 1.79
CA SER A 186 -3.43 0.53 0.96
C SER A 186 -3.66 2.04 1.02
N ALA A 187 -3.37 2.68 2.16
CA ALA A 187 -3.52 4.12 2.34
C ALA A 187 -2.64 4.94 1.38
N TYR A 188 -1.45 4.42 1.03
CA TYR A 188 -0.45 5.12 0.24
C TYR A 188 -0.39 4.67 -1.22
N LEU A 189 -1.33 3.84 -1.69
CA LEU A 189 -1.29 3.31 -3.05
C LEU A 189 -1.39 4.40 -4.13
N HIS A 190 -2.12 5.48 -3.84
CA HIS A 190 -2.20 6.65 -4.73
C HIS A 190 -0.86 7.40 -4.83
N LEU A 191 -0.14 7.56 -3.71
CA LEU A 191 1.21 8.11 -3.67
C LEU A 191 2.20 7.21 -4.43
N ALA A 192 2.10 5.89 -4.25
CA ALA A 192 2.93 4.94 -4.99
C ALA A 192 2.73 5.11 -6.51
N ARG A 193 1.47 5.23 -6.98
CA ARG A 193 1.17 5.46 -8.39
C ARG A 193 1.79 6.76 -8.90
N ARG A 194 1.64 7.85 -8.13
CA ARG A 194 2.17 9.17 -8.47
C ARG A 194 3.70 9.16 -8.54
N LEU A 195 4.36 8.46 -7.61
CA LEU A 195 5.81 8.28 -7.62
C LEU A 195 6.28 7.57 -8.89
N VAL A 196 5.65 6.47 -9.25
CA VAL A 196 5.98 5.73 -10.49
C VAL A 196 5.73 6.60 -11.72
N LYS A 197 4.63 7.37 -11.74
CA LYS A 197 4.34 8.32 -12.82
C LYS A 197 5.45 9.37 -12.97
N GLN A 198 5.84 10.03 -11.88
CA GLN A 198 6.92 11.02 -11.91
C GLN A 198 8.26 10.43 -12.37
N VAL A 199 8.58 9.19 -11.99
CA VAL A 199 9.80 8.52 -12.47
C VAL A 199 9.77 8.29 -13.98
N VAL A 200 8.60 7.96 -14.55
CA VAL A 200 8.43 7.80 -16.00
C VAL A 200 8.49 9.16 -16.70
N ASP A 201 7.66 10.10 -16.27
CA ASP A 201 7.49 11.41 -16.92
C ASP A 201 8.79 12.22 -16.90
N ARG A 202 9.50 12.24 -15.76
CA ARG A 202 10.78 12.96 -15.60
C ARG A 202 12.00 12.17 -16.03
N CYS A 203 11.81 10.95 -16.51
CA CYS A 203 12.90 10.05 -16.88
C CYS A 203 13.95 9.85 -15.76
N GLU A 204 13.54 9.82 -14.50
CA GLU A 204 14.45 9.69 -13.36
C GLU A 204 15.24 8.37 -13.42
N PRO A 205 16.57 8.40 -13.17
CA PRO A 205 17.42 7.23 -13.30
C PRO A 205 17.21 6.27 -12.13
N ILE A 206 16.80 5.05 -12.43
CA ILE A 206 16.73 3.96 -11.45
C ILE A 206 18.08 3.22 -11.44
N PRO A 207 18.70 2.99 -10.27
CA PRO A 207 19.95 2.25 -10.18
C PRO A 207 19.85 0.88 -10.86
N PRO A 208 20.88 0.43 -11.60
CA PRO A 208 20.88 -0.86 -12.28
C PRO A 208 20.40 -2.07 -11.44
N PRO A 209 20.86 -2.25 -10.18
CA PRO A 209 20.41 -3.40 -9.37
C PRO A 209 18.92 -3.34 -8.98
N ASP A 210 18.34 -2.15 -8.97
CA ASP A 210 17.00 -1.89 -8.47
C ASP A 210 15.93 -1.91 -9.55
N ARG A 211 16.32 -1.71 -10.83
CA ARG A 211 15.37 -1.58 -11.96
C ARG A 211 14.36 -2.70 -12.04
N ALA A 212 14.82 -3.95 -11.95
CA ALA A 212 13.94 -5.11 -12.05
C ALA A 212 12.94 -5.16 -10.89
N ASP A 213 13.38 -4.83 -9.67
CA ASP A 213 12.52 -4.83 -8.49
C ASP A 213 11.53 -3.66 -8.51
N PHE A 214 11.97 -2.47 -8.91
CA PHE A 214 11.10 -1.31 -9.07
C PHE A 214 9.96 -1.60 -10.07
N ILE A 215 10.28 -2.15 -11.24
CA ILE A 215 9.30 -2.56 -12.26
C ILE A 215 8.38 -3.66 -11.71
N SER A 216 8.94 -4.65 -11.01
CA SER A 216 8.17 -5.74 -10.37
C SER A 216 7.16 -5.22 -9.35
N ILE A 217 7.54 -4.22 -8.52
CA ILE A 217 6.65 -3.56 -7.56
C ILE A 217 5.56 -2.77 -8.28
N ALA A 218 5.90 -1.97 -9.29
CA ALA A 218 4.94 -1.22 -10.10
C ALA A 218 3.91 -2.17 -10.76
N ALA A 219 4.39 -3.29 -11.31
CA ALA A 219 3.55 -4.30 -11.95
C ALA A 219 2.65 -5.02 -10.94
N LYS A 220 3.19 -5.37 -9.76
CA LYS A 220 2.42 -5.96 -8.65
C LYS A 220 1.31 -5.04 -8.16
N SER A 221 1.55 -3.73 -8.13
CA SER A 221 0.60 -2.70 -7.71
C SER A 221 -0.43 -2.32 -8.78
N GLY A 222 -0.30 -2.86 -10.01
CA GLY A 222 -1.27 -2.66 -11.08
C GLY A 222 -1.02 -1.46 -12.00
N PHE A 223 0.17 -0.85 -11.94
CA PHE A 223 0.50 0.36 -12.71
C PHE A 223 0.97 0.03 -14.13
N ALA A 224 0.08 -0.51 -14.96
CA ALA A 224 0.47 -1.18 -16.21
C ALA A 224 1.14 -0.30 -17.27
N SER A 225 0.60 0.89 -17.56
CA SER A 225 1.21 1.82 -18.53
C SER A 225 2.64 2.17 -18.11
N HIS A 226 2.80 2.63 -16.87
CA HIS A 226 4.10 3.00 -16.33
C HIS A 226 5.08 1.81 -16.23
N ALA A 227 4.61 0.63 -15.82
CA ALA A 227 5.44 -0.57 -15.75
C ALA A 227 5.92 -1.00 -17.14
N ARG A 228 5.08 -0.86 -18.18
CA ARG A 228 5.47 -1.07 -19.57
C ARG A 228 6.53 -0.07 -20.02
N SER A 229 6.30 1.22 -19.83
CA SER A 229 7.26 2.27 -20.22
C SER A 229 8.63 2.07 -19.56
N LEU A 230 8.65 1.72 -18.27
CA LEU A 230 9.89 1.41 -17.56
C LEU A 230 10.57 0.15 -18.10
N TRP A 231 9.80 -0.89 -18.40
CA TRP A 231 10.35 -2.11 -18.98
C TRP A 231 10.92 -1.87 -20.37
N GLU A 232 10.22 -1.18 -21.26
CA GLU A 232 10.71 -0.85 -22.61
C GLU A 232 12.00 -0.02 -22.53
N ARG A 233 12.05 0.96 -21.62
CA ARG A 233 13.23 1.80 -21.38
C ARG A 233 14.44 1.01 -20.90
N TYR A 234 14.25 0.09 -19.94
CA TYR A 234 15.36 -0.57 -19.25
C TYR A 234 15.62 -2.02 -19.69
N SER A 235 14.81 -2.59 -20.59
CA SER A 235 15.04 -3.93 -21.16
C SER A 235 16.07 -3.92 -22.30
N SER A 236 16.38 -2.73 -22.84
CA SER A 236 17.37 -2.52 -23.89
C SER A 236 18.71 -2.01 -23.32
N GLY A 237 19.79 -2.18 -24.08
CA GLY A 237 21.12 -1.66 -23.73
C GLY A 237 21.98 -2.56 -22.84
N ARG A 238 23.10 -2.03 -22.34
CA ARG A 238 24.16 -2.78 -21.63
C ARG A 238 23.67 -3.51 -20.38
N GLU A 239 22.68 -2.95 -19.70
CA GLU A 239 22.09 -3.48 -18.47
C GLU A 239 20.70 -4.09 -18.70
N GLY A 240 20.25 -4.17 -19.96
CA GLY A 240 18.94 -4.72 -20.33
C GLY A 240 18.75 -6.16 -19.86
N ARG A 241 19.84 -6.94 -19.83
CA ARG A 241 19.84 -8.33 -19.34
C ARG A 241 19.48 -8.43 -17.85
N ALA A 242 19.84 -7.45 -17.03
CA ALA A 242 19.53 -7.47 -15.60
C ALA A 242 18.02 -7.28 -15.36
N VAL A 243 17.35 -6.52 -16.22
CA VAL A 243 15.90 -6.29 -16.17
C VAL A 243 15.17 -7.42 -16.86
N ALA A 244 15.39 -7.60 -18.16
CA ALA A 244 14.68 -8.57 -18.98
C ALA A 244 14.96 -10.02 -18.56
N GLY A 245 16.09 -10.30 -17.89
CA GLY A 245 16.48 -11.61 -17.38
C GLY A 245 16.06 -11.90 -15.93
N ASN A 246 15.25 -11.05 -15.30
CA ASN A 246 14.81 -11.23 -13.92
C ASN A 246 13.50 -12.03 -13.81
N ALA A 247 13.54 -13.15 -13.08
CA ALA A 247 12.45 -14.10 -12.88
C ALA A 247 11.21 -13.50 -12.19
N ALA A 248 11.40 -12.64 -11.18
CA ALA A 248 10.28 -12.03 -10.47
C ALA A 248 9.56 -11.03 -11.36
N MET A 249 10.32 -10.19 -12.08
CA MET A 249 9.80 -9.17 -12.97
C MET A 249 8.95 -9.77 -14.09
N VAL A 250 9.45 -10.78 -14.83
CA VAL A 250 8.71 -11.41 -15.95
C VAL A 250 7.37 -11.98 -15.49
N VAL A 251 7.34 -12.67 -14.35
CA VAL A 251 6.10 -13.25 -13.80
C VAL A 251 5.11 -12.16 -13.40
N ARG A 252 5.57 -11.05 -12.80
CA ARG A 252 4.69 -9.93 -12.44
C ARG A 252 4.12 -9.22 -13.66
N MET A 253 4.94 -9.00 -14.69
CA MET A 253 4.51 -8.40 -15.95
C MET A 253 3.48 -9.29 -16.65
N CYS A 254 3.80 -10.56 -16.92
CA CYS A 254 2.84 -11.48 -17.55
C CYS A 254 1.54 -11.60 -16.75
N SER A 255 1.62 -11.65 -15.41
CA SER A 255 0.43 -11.66 -14.55
C SER A 255 -0.41 -10.39 -14.68
N LEU A 256 0.21 -9.21 -14.71
CA LEU A 256 -0.47 -7.93 -14.82
C LEU A 256 -1.25 -7.82 -16.13
N PHE A 257 -0.58 -8.04 -17.26
CA PHE A 257 -1.18 -7.90 -18.59
C PHE A 257 -2.25 -8.98 -18.84
N THR A 258 -2.04 -10.21 -18.34
CA THR A 258 -3.09 -11.24 -18.36
C THR A 258 -4.31 -10.85 -17.53
N SER A 259 -4.11 -10.23 -16.35
CA SER A 259 -5.21 -9.80 -15.49
C SER A 259 -6.02 -8.64 -16.08
N LEU A 260 -5.36 -7.73 -16.80
CA LEU A 260 -6.00 -6.66 -17.55
C LEU A 260 -6.86 -7.23 -18.68
N ARG A 261 -6.30 -8.15 -19.46
CA ARG A 261 -7.01 -8.88 -20.51
C ARG A 261 -8.31 -9.53 -20.01
N ARG A 262 -8.22 -10.25 -18.89
CA ARG A 262 -9.39 -10.88 -18.25
C ARG A 262 -10.44 -9.87 -17.79
N ARG A 263 -10.00 -8.72 -17.25
CA ARG A 263 -10.93 -7.64 -16.85
C ARG A 263 -11.61 -7.00 -18.05
N ASN A 264 -10.89 -6.77 -19.14
CA ASN A 264 -11.47 -6.22 -20.38
C ASN A 264 -12.46 -7.20 -21.01
N ALA A 265 -12.19 -8.51 -20.96
CA ALA A 265 -13.10 -9.54 -21.44
C ALA A 265 -14.41 -9.62 -20.62
N VAL A 266 -14.36 -9.43 -19.30
CA VAL A 266 -15.56 -9.41 -18.44
C VAL A 266 -16.39 -8.16 -18.67
N LYS A 267 -15.76 -6.98 -18.80
CA LYS A 267 -16.48 -5.76 -19.19
C LYS A 267 -17.20 -5.94 -20.52
N LYS A 268 -16.55 -6.56 -21.50
CA LYS A 268 -17.16 -6.88 -22.80
C LYS A 268 -18.38 -7.82 -22.70
N SER A 269 -18.38 -8.79 -21.78
CA SER A 269 -19.56 -9.64 -21.57
C SER A 269 -20.68 -8.91 -20.84
N GLU A 270 -20.35 -8.06 -19.86
CA GLU A 270 -21.33 -7.26 -19.12
C GLU A 270 -21.98 -6.19 -20.02
N ASP A 271 -21.21 -5.51 -20.87
CA ASP A 271 -21.73 -4.54 -21.84
C ASP A 271 -22.58 -5.21 -22.94
N SER A 272 -22.26 -6.47 -23.28
CA SER A 272 -23.05 -7.28 -24.23
C SER A 272 -24.32 -7.87 -23.60
N GLU A 273 -24.34 -8.15 -22.30
CA GLU A 273 -25.51 -8.62 -21.55
C GLU A 273 -26.43 -7.45 -21.15
N LEU A 274 -25.88 -6.27 -20.84
CA LEU A 274 -26.67 -5.03 -20.62
C LEU A 274 -27.39 -4.55 -21.89
N ALA A 275 -26.94 -4.96 -23.09
CA ALA A 275 -27.66 -4.71 -24.34
C ALA A 275 -28.88 -5.64 -24.55
N HIS A 276 -29.11 -6.63 -23.67
CA HIS A 276 -30.26 -7.54 -23.74
C HIS A 276 -31.16 -7.54 -22.51
N GLU A 277 -30.78 -6.91 -21.40
CA GLU A 277 -31.65 -6.77 -20.23
C GLU A 277 -31.57 -5.36 -19.63
N THR A 278 -32.23 -4.40 -20.27
CA THR A 278 -32.70 -3.23 -19.54
C THR A 278 -33.79 -3.70 -18.58
N THR A 279 -33.46 -3.83 -17.28
CA THR A 279 -34.25 -3.41 -16.08
C THR A 279 -33.90 -4.29 -14.86
N ILE A 280 -32.89 -3.91 -14.07
CA ILE A 280 -32.88 -3.72 -12.61
C ILE A 280 -31.45 -3.39 -12.13
N ALA A 281 -31.32 -2.26 -11.43
CA ALA A 281 -30.08 -1.55 -11.12
C ALA A 281 -29.18 -2.16 -10.01
N SER A 282 -27.88 -2.18 -10.32
CA SER A 282 -26.71 -1.69 -9.57
C SER A 282 -26.76 -1.50 -8.04
N ILE A 283 -25.75 -2.04 -7.33
CA ILE A 283 -24.95 -1.40 -6.27
C ILE A 283 -23.62 -2.19 -6.17
N ASP A 284 -22.51 -1.63 -6.65
CA ASP A 284 -21.39 -1.16 -5.79
C ASP A 284 -20.20 -0.79 -6.68
N SER A 285 -20.06 0.51 -6.88
CA SER A 285 -18.94 1.17 -7.53
C SER A 285 -18.34 2.14 -6.53
N GLY A 286 -17.04 2.00 -6.25
CA GLY A 286 -16.23 3.02 -5.60
C GLY A 286 -14.74 2.66 -5.57
N PRO A 287 -13.81 3.63 -5.70
CA PRO A 287 -13.88 4.86 -6.49
C PRO A 287 -13.18 4.67 -7.84
N SER A 288 -13.85 5.20 -8.86
CA SER A 288 -13.24 5.73 -10.07
C SER A 288 -12.12 6.72 -9.73
N HIS A 289 -10.91 6.39 -10.15
CA HIS A 289 -9.96 7.41 -10.60
C HIS A 289 -9.60 7.06 -12.03
N GLU A 290 -10.39 7.69 -12.91
CA GLU A 290 -9.99 8.26 -14.20
C GLU A 290 -9.03 7.43 -15.04
N ALA A 291 -9.66 6.73 -15.98
CA ALA A 291 -9.10 6.57 -17.31
C ALA A 291 -9.00 7.96 -17.94
N GLU A 292 -7.78 8.49 -18.06
CA GLU A 292 -7.48 9.52 -19.05
C GLU A 292 -6.24 9.10 -19.84
N ASP A 293 -6.40 9.30 -21.14
CA ASP A 293 -5.48 9.19 -22.26
C ASP A 293 -4.98 7.80 -22.66
N LEU A 294 -5.71 7.20 -23.60
CA LEU A 294 -5.14 6.81 -24.90
C LEU A 294 -6.23 6.84 -25.98
N CYS A 295 -5.87 7.50 -27.09
CA CYS A 295 -6.66 7.69 -28.30
C CYS A 295 -7.43 6.46 -28.77
N ILE A 296 -8.56 6.73 -29.42
CA ILE A 296 -9.39 5.81 -30.21
C ILE A 296 -8.51 5.05 -31.21
N SER A 297 -7.98 3.92 -30.75
CA SER A 297 -7.56 2.77 -31.54
C SER A 297 -8.59 1.70 -31.21
N SER A 298 -9.07 0.96 -32.23
CA SER A 298 -10.19 0.03 -32.05
C SER A 298 -9.97 -0.88 -30.84
N GLU A 299 -10.98 -1.15 -30.02
CA GLU A 299 -10.82 -1.90 -28.75
C GLU A 299 -10.24 -3.32 -28.93
N LEU A 300 -10.35 -3.89 -30.14
CA LEU A 300 -9.67 -5.13 -30.55
C LEU A 300 -8.14 -4.98 -30.62
N ASP A 301 -7.66 -3.79 -30.96
CA ASP A 301 -6.24 -3.42 -31.01
C ASP A 301 -5.62 -3.39 -29.61
N GLN A 302 -6.38 -2.95 -28.59
CA GLN A 302 -5.90 -2.92 -27.21
C GLN A 302 -5.72 -4.33 -26.60
N ASP A 303 -6.67 -5.24 -26.79
CA ASP A 303 -6.54 -6.62 -26.26
C ASP A 303 -5.35 -7.35 -26.91
N GLN A 304 -5.18 -7.15 -28.22
CA GLN A 304 -4.07 -7.71 -28.97
C GLN A 304 -2.74 -7.07 -28.57
N ASP A 305 -2.67 -5.76 -28.33
CA ASP A 305 -1.48 -5.08 -27.85
C ASP A 305 -1.06 -5.58 -26.45
N LEU A 306 -1.99 -5.72 -25.51
CA LEU A 306 -1.70 -6.27 -24.18
C LEU A 306 -1.13 -7.70 -24.27
N ARG A 307 -1.65 -8.52 -25.19
CA ARG A 307 -1.16 -9.88 -25.45
C ARG A 307 0.24 -9.84 -26.09
N ASN A 308 0.42 -9.04 -27.13
CA ASN A 308 1.69 -8.88 -27.84
C ASN A 308 2.79 -8.43 -26.88
N PHE A 309 2.48 -7.48 -26.00
CA PHE A 309 3.43 -6.99 -25.01
C PHE A 309 3.80 -8.06 -23.99
N ALA A 310 2.83 -8.82 -23.45
CA ALA A 310 3.13 -9.90 -22.52
C ALA A 310 3.93 -11.04 -23.17
N ASP A 311 3.65 -11.32 -24.44
CA ASP A 311 4.39 -12.29 -25.26
C ASP A 311 5.82 -11.80 -25.56
N LEU A 312 6.01 -10.50 -25.83
CA LEU A 312 7.33 -9.87 -26.00
C LEU A 312 8.18 -10.02 -24.73
N VAL A 313 7.62 -9.69 -23.57
CA VAL A 313 8.31 -9.79 -22.27
C VAL A 313 8.76 -11.23 -22.01
N LEU A 314 7.89 -12.22 -22.26
CA LEU A 314 8.24 -13.63 -22.09
C LEU A 314 9.28 -14.10 -23.12
N THR A 315 9.16 -13.68 -24.37
CA THR A 315 10.09 -14.08 -25.44
C THR A 315 11.49 -13.58 -25.15
N ARG A 316 11.64 -12.30 -24.75
CA ARG A 316 12.92 -11.73 -24.33
C ARG A 316 13.52 -12.45 -23.13
N TYR A 317 12.70 -12.79 -22.14
CA TYR A 317 13.16 -13.55 -20.99
C TYR A 317 13.67 -14.94 -21.41
N ARG A 318 12.95 -15.64 -22.29
CA ARG A 318 13.36 -16.95 -22.82
C ARG A 318 14.68 -16.86 -23.58
N GLU A 319 14.83 -15.91 -24.50
CA GLU A 319 16.07 -15.68 -25.27
C GLU A 319 17.30 -15.57 -24.36
N LEU A 320 17.16 -14.86 -23.23
CA LEU A 320 18.26 -14.66 -22.27
C LEU A 320 18.59 -15.90 -21.42
N LYS A 321 17.72 -16.91 -21.41
CA LYS A 321 17.88 -18.16 -20.66
C LYS A 321 18.20 -19.35 -21.55
N GLU A 322 18.24 -19.16 -22.87
CA GLU A 322 18.74 -20.20 -23.76
C GLU A 322 20.26 -20.42 -23.54
N PRO A 323 20.74 -21.67 -23.53
CA PRO A 323 19.92 -22.87 -23.68
C PRO A 323 19.22 -23.29 -22.37
N LEU A 324 17.92 -23.62 -22.44
CA LEU A 324 17.10 -23.90 -21.24
C LEU A 324 17.64 -25.02 -20.34
N TYR A 325 18.38 -25.99 -20.87
CA TYR A 325 18.96 -27.08 -20.07
C TYR A 325 20.00 -26.60 -19.05
N ARG A 326 20.60 -25.40 -19.25
CA ARG A 326 21.53 -24.77 -18.29
C ARG A 326 20.88 -23.70 -17.41
N ALA A 327 19.62 -23.35 -17.66
CA ALA A 327 18.94 -22.31 -16.91
C ALA A 327 18.79 -22.72 -15.43
N SER A 328 18.73 -21.74 -14.53
CA SER A 328 18.48 -22.02 -13.12
C SER A 328 17.06 -22.58 -12.93
N ARG A 329 16.83 -23.32 -11.84
CA ARG A 329 15.50 -23.82 -11.48
C ARG A 329 14.48 -22.68 -11.34
N GLU A 330 14.89 -21.58 -10.69
CA GLU A 330 14.05 -20.39 -10.53
C GLU A 330 13.63 -19.81 -11.88
N ASP A 331 14.54 -19.81 -12.86
CA ASP A 331 14.26 -19.31 -14.20
C ASP A 331 13.30 -20.23 -14.98
N LEU A 332 13.49 -21.54 -14.88
CA LEU A 332 12.60 -22.54 -15.48
C LEU A 332 11.18 -22.43 -14.89
N ASN A 333 11.08 -22.23 -13.57
CA ASN A 333 9.80 -22.02 -12.90
C ASN A 333 9.10 -20.72 -13.32
N ALA A 334 9.86 -19.64 -13.46
CA ALA A 334 9.34 -18.37 -13.94
C ALA A 334 8.84 -18.48 -15.39
N LEU A 335 9.61 -19.14 -16.27
CA LEU A 335 9.21 -19.45 -17.63
C LEU A 335 7.93 -20.28 -17.66
N ALA A 336 7.86 -21.36 -16.88
CA ALA A 336 6.69 -22.21 -16.81
C ALA A 336 5.45 -21.43 -16.35
N ARG A 337 5.55 -20.68 -15.25
CA ARG A 337 4.47 -19.82 -14.74
C ARG A 337 4.01 -18.80 -15.76
N ALA A 338 4.93 -18.10 -16.40
CA ALA A 338 4.61 -17.07 -17.38
C ALA A 338 3.89 -17.67 -18.61
N ASN A 339 4.36 -18.80 -19.12
CA ASN A 339 3.68 -19.54 -20.20
C ASN A 339 2.26 -19.96 -19.79
N ILE A 340 2.09 -20.55 -18.61
CA ILE A 340 0.77 -20.95 -18.08
C ILE A 340 -0.16 -19.74 -17.95
N MET A 341 0.33 -18.60 -17.44
CA MET A 341 -0.46 -17.37 -17.32
C MET A 341 -0.99 -16.88 -18.69
N LEU A 342 -0.16 -16.99 -19.72
CA LEU A 342 -0.52 -16.62 -21.10
C LEU A 342 -1.37 -17.67 -21.83
N GLY A 343 -1.69 -18.79 -21.17
CA GLY A 343 -2.49 -19.89 -21.75
C GLY A 343 -1.68 -20.89 -22.57
N ARG A 344 -0.34 -20.76 -22.59
CA ARG A 344 0.62 -21.66 -23.26
C ARG A 344 0.96 -22.83 -22.35
N ILE A 345 -0.05 -23.65 -22.07
CA ILE A 345 0.03 -24.68 -21.03
C ILE A 345 1.03 -25.78 -21.43
N VAL A 346 1.04 -26.18 -22.70
CA VAL A 346 1.92 -27.23 -23.22
C VAL A 346 3.38 -26.80 -23.10
N GLU A 347 3.70 -25.57 -23.49
CA GLU A 347 5.03 -24.99 -23.39
C GLU A 347 5.47 -24.87 -21.92
N GLY A 348 4.55 -24.46 -21.03
CA GLY A 348 4.83 -24.43 -19.60
C GLY A 348 5.19 -25.80 -19.02
N PHE A 349 4.52 -26.87 -19.46
CA PHE A 349 4.85 -28.24 -19.07
C PHE A 349 6.17 -28.72 -19.65
N GLN A 350 6.47 -28.41 -20.91
CA GLN A 350 7.75 -28.75 -21.53
C GLN A 350 8.93 -28.14 -20.77
N VAL A 351 8.81 -26.90 -20.30
CA VAL A 351 9.84 -26.26 -19.47
C VAL A 351 10.02 -27.00 -18.13
N LEU A 352 8.93 -27.45 -17.49
CA LEU A 352 9.00 -28.21 -16.23
C LEU A 352 9.51 -29.65 -16.41
N GLN A 353 9.31 -30.25 -17.59
CA GLN A 353 9.91 -31.54 -17.93
C GLN A 353 11.44 -31.47 -17.92
N ILE A 354 12.04 -30.32 -18.25
CA ILE A 354 13.49 -30.13 -18.16
C ILE A 354 13.98 -30.29 -16.71
N VAL A 355 13.25 -29.74 -15.73
CA VAL A 355 13.56 -29.92 -14.29
C VAL A 355 13.52 -31.39 -13.91
N THR A 356 12.49 -32.10 -14.38
CA THR A 356 12.34 -33.55 -14.11
C THR A 356 13.44 -34.38 -14.77
N TYR A 357 13.83 -34.04 -16.02
CA TYR A 357 14.90 -34.72 -16.76
C TYR A 357 16.28 -34.51 -16.13
N ARG A 358 16.49 -33.39 -15.44
CA ARG A 358 17.71 -33.10 -14.67
C ARG A 358 17.81 -33.89 -13.37
N ASN A 359 16.85 -34.78 -13.08
CA ASN A 359 16.69 -35.47 -11.78
C ASN A 359 16.64 -34.49 -10.60
N GLU A 360 16.22 -33.24 -10.83
CA GLU A 360 15.95 -32.30 -9.76
C GLU A 360 14.57 -32.61 -9.18
N CYS A 361 14.50 -32.94 -7.89
CA CYS A 361 13.22 -33.19 -7.22
C CYS A 361 12.37 -31.90 -7.24
N PRO A 362 11.19 -31.92 -7.90
CA PRO A 362 10.27 -30.79 -7.85
C PRO A 362 9.88 -30.53 -6.40
N ASP A 363 9.99 -29.28 -5.98
CA ASP A 363 9.64 -28.87 -4.64
C ASP A 363 8.15 -28.55 -4.60
N LEU A 364 7.67 -28.17 -3.42
CA LEU A 364 6.27 -27.82 -3.25
C LEU A 364 5.87 -26.59 -4.09
N HIS A 365 6.81 -25.69 -4.42
CA HIS A 365 6.53 -24.52 -5.25
C HIS A 365 6.29 -24.94 -6.71
N ASP A 366 7.16 -25.77 -7.28
CA ASP A 366 7.05 -26.28 -8.65
C ASP A 366 5.74 -27.04 -8.84
N ILE A 367 5.41 -27.87 -7.84
CA ILE A 367 4.18 -28.65 -7.82
C ILE A 367 2.97 -27.74 -7.71
N ASN A 368 3.02 -26.67 -6.92
CA ASN A 368 1.93 -25.69 -6.84
C ASN A 368 1.75 -24.90 -8.15
N VAL A 369 2.82 -24.64 -8.91
CA VAL A 369 2.73 -24.07 -10.27
C VAL A 369 2.00 -25.01 -11.21
N ILE A 370 2.40 -26.27 -11.24
CA ILE A 370 1.75 -27.32 -12.04
C ILE A 370 0.28 -27.44 -11.64
N LEU A 371 0.02 -27.52 -10.33
CA LEU A 371 -1.31 -27.70 -9.78
C LEU A 371 -2.23 -26.54 -10.16
N SER A 372 -1.73 -25.31 -10.14
CA SER A 372 -2.46 -24.13 -10.59
C SER A 372 -2.83 -24.21 -12.07
N ALA A 373 -1.91 -24.66 -12.92
CA ALA A 373 -2.14 -24.83 -14.37
C ALA A 373 -3.21 -25.89 -14.64
N ILE A 374 -3.07 -27.07 -14.03
CA ILE A 374 -4.02 -28.17 -14.18
C ILE A 374 -5.39 -27.75 -13.66
N ALA A 375 -5.45 -27.08 -12.50
CA ALA A 375 -6.72 -26.68 -11.91
C ALA A 375 -7.47 -25.62 -12.72
N ASP A 376 -6.78 -24.80 -13.52
CA ASP A 376 -7.42 -23.81 -14.42
C ASP A 376 -8.04 -24.45 -15.68
N VAL A 377 -7.65 -25.68 -16.02
CA VAL A 377 -8.22 -26.45 -17.14
C VAL A 377 -9.22 -27.49 -16.63
N ASP A 378 -8.77 -28.35 -15.71
CA ASP A 378 -9.57 -29.40 -15.10
C ASP A 378 -9.27 -29.51 -13.58
N PRO A 379 -10.13 -28.91 -12.74
CA PRO A 379 -10.05 -29.05 -11.29
C PRO A 379 -10.04 -30.50 -10.78
N ARG A 380 -10.63 -31.45 -11.51
CA ARG A 380 -10.69 -32.87 -11.12
C ARG A 380 -9.35 -33.56 -11.31
N MET A 381 -8.61 -33.23 -12.37
CA MET A 381 -7.23 -33.69 -12.54
C MET A 381 -6.34 -33.13 -11.43
N ALA A 382 -6.51 -31.86 -11.06
CA ALA A 382 -5.78 -31.25 -9.95
C ALA A 382 -6.08 -31.96 -8.61
N LEU A 383 -7.33 -32.33 -8.35
CA LEU A 383 -7.72 -33.15 -7.20
C LEU A 383 -6.99 -34.51 -7.18
N LYS A 384 -6.89 -35.20 -8.33
CA LYS A 384 -6.15 -36.48 -8.43
C LYS A 384 -4.67 -36.28 -8.10
N MET A 385 -4.07 -35.19 -8.56
CA MET A 385 -2.69 -34.85 -8.25
C MET A 385 -2.48 -34.59 -6.76
N VAL A 386 -3.36 -33.83 -6.10
CA VAL A 386 -3.26 -33.62 -4.63
C VAL A 386 -3.41 -34.92 -3.87
N ARG A 387 -4.31 -35.83 -4.29
CA ARG A 387 -4.40 -37.17 -3.66
C ARG A 387 -3.09 -37.94 -3.76
N ARG A 388 -2.42 -37.88 -4.92
CA ARG A 388 -1.12 -38.51 -5.12
C ARG A 388 -0.05 -37.86 -4.24
N MET A 389 -0.08 -36.54 -4.06
CA MET A 389 0.80 -35.82 -3.13
C MET A 389 0.61 -36.28 -1.69
N VAL A 390 -0.63 -36.47 -1.23
CA VAL A 390 -0.93 -37.00 0.12
C VAL A 390 -0.43 -38.44 0.29
N ALA A 391 -0.54 -39.27 -0.76
CA ALA A 391 -0.24 -40.70 -0.67
C ALA A 391 1.25 -41.06 -0.84
N VAL A 392 1.96 -40.40 -1.76
CA VAL A 392 3.31 -40.82 -2.20
C VAL A 392 4.27 -39.63 -2.36
N GLY A 393 3.74 -38.41 -2.50
CA GLY A 393 4.52 -37.22 -2.85
C GLY A 393 4.83 -36.30 -1.67
N PRO A 394 5.33 -35.08 -1.95
CA PRO A 394 5.50 -34.07 -0.92
C PRO A 394 4.15 -33.65 -0.35
N LYS A 395 4.10 -33.43 0.97
CA LYS A 395 2.86 -33.10 1.67
C LYS A 395 2.28 -31.77 1.14
N PRO A 396 1.03 -31.75 0.65
CA PRO A 396 0.39 -30.53 0.18
C PRO A 396 0.18 -29.55 1.33
N ASP A 397 0.39 -28.26 1.06
CA ASP A 397 0.18 -27.18 2.02
C ASP A 397 -1.18 -26.48 1.80
N SER A 398 -1.45 -25.48 2.64
CA SER A 398 -2.66 -24.65 2.54
C SER A 398 -2.80 -23.96 1.16
N ILE A 399 -1.68 -23.69 0.47
CA ILE A 399 -1.65 -23.10 -0.87
C ILE A 399 -2.09 -24.12 -1.93
N SER A 400 -1.64 -25.38 -1.84
CA SER A 400 -2.06 -26.46 -2.74
C SER A 400 -3.57 -26.66 -2.69
N PHE A 401 -4.14 -26.79 -1.49
CA PHE A 401 -5.58 -26.94 -1.31
C PHE A 401 -6.34 -25.69 -1.76
N GLY A 402 -5.84 -24.51 -1.38
CA GLY A 402 -6.46 -23.24 -1.71
C GLY A 402 -6.56 -22.98 -3.22
N THR A 403 -5.51 -23.32 -3.96
CA THR A 403 -5.45 -23.15 -5.42
C THR A 403 -6.54 -23.95 -6.11
N VAL A 404 -6.64 -25.25 -5.81
CA VAL A 404 -7.63 -26.14 -6.46
C VAL A 404 -9.05 -25.73 -6.09
N ILE A 405 -9.29 -25.42 -4.81
CA ILE A 405 -10.62 -24.97 -4.35
C ILE A 405 -11.03 -23.68 -5.06
N HIS A 406 -10.13 -22.72 -5.20
CA HIS A 406 -10.44 -21.44 -5.84
C HIS A 406 -10.75 -21.60 -7.32
N LYS A 407 -9.98 -22.43 -8.03
CA LYS A 407 -10.26 -22.74 -9.43
C LYS A 407 -11.54 -23.55 -9.59
N ALA A 408 -11.75 -24.59 -8.77
CA ALA A 408 -12.99 -25.37 -8.77
C ALA A 408 -14.23 -24.49 -8.53
N ALA A 409 -14.15 -23.50 -7.64
CA ALA A 409 -15.20 -22.50 -7.44
C ALA A 409 -15.51 -21.68 -8.71
N ARG A 410 -14.46 -21.24 -9.44
CA ARG A 410 -14.63 -20.54 -10.73
C ARG A 410 -15.28 -21.43 -11.80
N HIS A 411 -14.96 -22.72 -11.82
CA HIS A 411 -15.58 -23.71 -12.69
C HIS A 411 -16.93 -24.24 -12.19
N ARG A 412 -17.45 -23.73 -11.06
CA ARG A 412 -18.68 -24.21 -10.42
C ARG A 412 -18.67 -25.72 -10.09
N ASP A 413 -17.49 -26.34 -9.91
CA ASP A 413 -17.34 -27.77 -9.59
C ASP A 413 -17.40 -28.03 -8.07
N VAL A 414 -18.62 -28.13 -7.56
CA VAL A 414 -18.92 -28.35 -6.14
C VAL A 414 -18.34 -29.66 -5.63
N ALA A 415 -18.40 -30.71 -6.44
CA ALA A 415 -17.94 -32.05 -6.05
C ALA A 415 -16.44 -32.04 -5.75
N THR A 416 -15.66 -31.31 -6.56
CA THR A 416 -14.23 -31.12 -6.35
C THR A 416 -13.95 -30.29 -5.10
N ILE A 417 -14.70 -29.19 -4.87
CA ILE A 417 -14.57 -28.37 -3.65
C ILE A 417 -14.80 -29.22 -2.40
N SER A 418 -15.93 -29.93 -2.30
CA SER A 418 -16.25 -30.75 -1.13
C SER A 418 -15.23 -31.86 -0.89
N ARG A 419 -14.72 -32.49 -1.95
CA ARG A 419 -13.66 -33.51 -1.85
C ARG A 419 -12.35 -32.91 -1.36
N MET A 420 -11.98 -31.71 -1.85
CA MET A 420 -10.76 -31.02 -1.41
C MET A 420 -10.84 -30.56 0.04
N LEU A 421 -11.99 -30.06 0.51
CA LEU A 421 -12.21 -29.69 1.91
C LEU A 421 -12.01 -30.89 2.85
N ARG A 422 -12.58 -32.05 2.49
CA ARG A 422 -12.38 -33.29 3.27
C ARG A 422 -10.93 -33.74 3.27
N LEU A 423 -10.26 -33.68 2.12
CA LEU A 423 -8.84 -34.03 2.03
C LEU A 423 -7.96 -33.10 2.87
N ALA A 424 -8.22 -31.78 2.85
CA ALA A 424 -7.49 -30.82 3.66
C ALA A 424 -7.65 -31.11 5.17
N ARG A 425 -8.87 -31.40 5.62
CA ARG A 425 -9.16 -31.77 7.01
C ARG A 425 -8.44 -33.07 7.41
N ASN A 426 -8.49 -34.09 6.56
CA ASN A 426 -7.84 -35.37 6.82
C ASN A 426 -6.31 -35.25 6.83
N ALA A 427 -5.75 -34.33 6.05
CA ALA A 427 -4.33 -34.03 6.02
C ALA A 427 -3.87 -33.08 7.15
N GLY A 428 -4.78 -32.67 8.05
CA GLY A 428 -4.49 -31.74 9.15
C GLY A 428 -4.13 -30.32 8.69
N GLN A 429 -4.47 -29.94 7.46
CA GLN A 429 -4.13 -28.65 6.90
C GLN A 429 -5.19 -27.61 7.23
N GLN A 430 -4.75 -26.48 7.78
CA GLN A 430 -5.61 -25.30 7.96
C GLN A 430 -5.72 -24.55 6.64
N LEU A 431 -6.96 -24.38 6.17
CA LEU A 431 -7.21 -23.62 4.95
C LEU A 431 -6.96 -22.14 5.18
N THR A 432 -6.39 -21.48 4.17
CA THR A 432 -6.20 -20.03 4.24
C THR A 432 -7.54 -19.31 4.30
N THR A 433 -7.54 -18.12 4.89
CA THR A 433 -8.73 -17.28 5.05
C THR A 433 -9.36 -16.91 3.71
N LYS A 434 -8.53 -16.70 2.68
CA LYS A 434 -8.95 -16.49 1.29
C LYS A 434 -9.66 -17.72 0.70
N THR A 435 -9.18 -18.92 1.03
CA THR A 435 -9.80 -20.17 0.59
C THR A 435 -11.16 -20.36 1.25
N VAL A 436 -11.26 -20.13 2.56
CA VAL A 436 -12.54 -20.21 3.30
C VAL A 436 -13.54 -19.18 2.74
N ALA A 437 -13.11 -17.95 2.50
CA ALA A 437 -13.93 -16.92 1.87
C ALA A 437 -14.43 -17.33 0.48
N THR A 438 -13.55 -17.93 -0.33
CA THR A 438 -13.91 -18.42 -1.67
C THR A 438 -14.93 -19.56 -1.59
N VAL A 439 -14.76 -20.50 -0.65
CA VAL A 439 -15.69 -21.62 -0.45
C VAL A 439 -17.07 -21.11 -0.08
N ILE A 440 -17.16 -20.18 0.87
CA ILE A 440 -18.43 -19.61 1.31
C ILE A 440 -19.11 -18.87 0.15
N ARG A 441 -18.37 -18.04 -0.61
CA ARG A 441 -18.93 -17.38 -1.80
C ARG A 441 -19.40 -18.39 -2.84
N ALA A 442 -18.62 -19.43 -3.12
CA ALA A 442 -18.97 -20.46 -4.07
C ALA A 442 -20.24 -21.19 -3.63
N SER A 443 -20.30 -21.64 -2.37
CA SER A 443 -21.47 -22.33 -1.81
C SER A 443 -22.74 -21.49 -1.90
N VAL A 444 -22.66 -20.19 -1.65
CA VAL A 444 -23.81 -19.27 -1.77
C VAL A 444 -24.18 -19.05 -3.24
N MET A 445 -23.22 -18.75 -4.11
CA MET A 445 -23.46 -18.55 -5.56
C MET A 445 -24.04 -19.79 -6.24
N LEU A 446 -23.67 -20.99 -5.78
CA LEU A 446 -24.15 -22.27 -6.30
C LEU A 446 -25.56 -22.63 -5.81
N SER A 447 -26.07 -21.93 -4.79
CA SER A 447 -27.44 -22.12 -4.29
C SER A 447 -28.48 -21.44 -5.19
N GLY A 448 -28.05 -20.65 -6.19
CA GLY A 448 -28.95 -19.99 -7.14
C GLY A 448 -29.90 -19.02 -6.43
N THR A 449 -31.20 -19.15 -6.70
CA THR A 449 -32.28 -18.37 -6.05
C THR A 449 -32.95 -19.10 -4.88
N ASP A 450 -32.48 -20.32 -4.56
CA ASP A 450 -33.04 -21.11 -3.45
C ASP A 450 -32.60 -20.52 -2.10
N LYS A 451 -33.55 -19.84 -1.46
CA LYS A 451 -33.34 -19.15 -0.18
C LYS A 451 -32.95 -20.11 0.94
N ASP A 452 -33.48 -21.34 0.94
CA ASP A 452 -33.21 -22.32 2.00
C ASP A 452 -31.81 -22.91 1.85
N ALA A 453 -31.38 -23.20 0.60
CA ALA A 453 -30.03 -23.64 0.32
C ALA A 453 -28.97 -22.56 0.65
N ILE A 454 -29.26 -21.28 0.34
CA ILE A 454 -28.40 -20.15 0.73
C ILE A 454 -28.28 -20.08 2.25
N ARG A 455 -29.42 -20.15 2.96
CA ARG A 455 -29.48 -20.10 4.42
C ARG A 455 -28.64 -21.21 5.06
N ASP A 456 -28.83 -22.45 4.63
CA ASP A 456 -28.09 -23.61 5.13
C ASP A 456 -26.59 -23.49 4.91
N ASN A 457 -26.18 -22.98 3.75
CA ASN A 457 -24.78 -22.71 3.44
C ASN A 457 -24.19 -21.60 4.31
N LEU A 458 -24.95 -20.53 4.55
CA LEU A 458 -24.53 -19.43 5.41
C LEU A 458 -24.45 -19.86 6.89
N VAL A 459 -25.35 -20.73 7.37
CA VAL A 459 -25.25 -21.31 8.73
C VAL A 459 -23.97 -22.13 8.88
N ARG A 460 -23.65 -22.98 7.89
CA ARG A 460 -22.38 -23.73 7.87
C ARG A 460 -21.16 -22.80 7.83
N ALA A 461 -21.22 -21.74 7.02
CA ALA A 461 -20.17 -20.72 6.93
C ALA A 461 -19.94 -20.03 8.28
N LEU A 462 -21.00 -19.66 8.98
CA LEU A 462 -20.91 -19.04 10.30
C LEU A 462 -20.32 -19.99 11.35
N GLY A 463 -20.63 -21.29 11.27
CA GLY A 463 -20.01 -22.32 12.11
C GLY A 463 -18.50 -22.41 11.92
N ILE A 464 -18.03 -22.36 10.67
CA ILE A 464 -16.59 -22.34 10.34
C ILE A 464 -15.91 -21.07 10.86
N ILE A 465 -16.54 -19.90 10.70
CA ILE A 465 -16.00 -18.63 11.20
C ILE A 465 -15.93 -18.64 12.72
N THR A 466 -16.97 -19.12 13.40
CA THR A 466 -17.03 -19.19 14.87
C THR A 466 -16.02 -20.18 15.43
N ALA A 467 -15.79 -21.32 14.76
CA ALA A 467 -14.78 -22.30 15.17
C ALA A 467 -13.35 -21.76 15.07
N ASN A 468 -13.13 -20.66 14.37
CA ASN A 468 -11.80 -20.08 14.14
C ASN A 468 -11.69 -18.62 14.62
N ASP A 469 -12.58 -18.17 15.51
CA ASP A 469 -12.69 -16.79 16.03
C ASP A 469 -11.39 -16.29 16.69
N HIS A 470 -10.53 -17.21 17.16
CA HIS A 470 -9.22 -16.92 17.77
C HIS A 470 -8.12 -16.57 16.75
N SER A 471 -8.36 -16.75 15.46
CA SER A 471 -7.41 -16.35 14.42
C SER A 471 -7.73 -14.93 13.94
N ASN A 472 -6.87 -13.97 14.29
CA ASN A 472 -7.05 -12.54 13.98
C ASN A 472 -7.27 -12.21 12.47
N HIS A 473 -7.01 -13.17 11.58
CA HIS A 473 -6.87 -12.99 10.14
C HIS A 473 -8.09 -13.43 9.31
N LEU A 474 -9.13 -14.03 9.92
CA LEU A 474 -10.27 -14.61 9.18
C LEU A 474 -11.33 -13.63 8.68
N SER A 475 -11.45 -12.46 9.29
CA SER A 475 -12.55 -11.54 9.02
C SER A 475 -12.11 -10.32 8.23
N THR A 476 -12.12 -10.44 6.91
CA THR A 476 -12.08 -9.27 6.02
C THR A 476 -13.47 -8.64 5.96
N VAL A 477 -13.54 -7.31 6.06
CA VAL A 477 -14.79 -6.52 5.98
C VAL A 477 -15.65 -6.91 4.78
N ASN A 478 -15.04 -7.10 3.60
CA ASN A 478 -15.74 -7.49 2.37
C ASN A 478 -16.47 -8.83 2.49
N MET A 479 -15.95 -9.74 3.31
CA MET A 479 -16.62 -11.02 3.59
C MET A 479 -17.84 -10.82 4.49
N GLY A 480 -17.74 -9.92 5.46
CA GLY A 480 -18.86 -9.50 6.29
C GLY A 480 -19.98 -8.90 5.46
N THR A 481 -19.65 -7.95 4.57
CA THR A 481 -20.60 -7.34 3.64
C THR A 481 -21.31 -8.40 2.79
N PHE A 482 -20.55 -9.28 2.13
CA PHE A 482 -21.12 -10.34 1.29
C PHE A 482 -22.08 -11.25 2.07
N CYS A 483 -21.65 -11.79 3.22
CA CYS A 483 -22.50 -12.70 3.99
C CYS A 483 -23.75 -12.01 4.55
N VAL A 484 -23.68 -10.72 4.91
CA VAL A 484 -24.83 -9.93 5.34
C VAL A 484 -25.83 -9.77 4.20
N GLU A 485 -25.37 -9.42 3.01
CA GLU A 485 -26.24 -9.21 1.86
C GLU A 485 -26.94 -10.48 1.43
N GLU A 486 -26.21 -11.60 1.38
CA GLU A 486 -26.78 -12.89 1.02
C GLU A 486 -27.73 -13.42 2.09
N ALA A 487 -27.45 -13.19 3.38
CA ALA A 487 -28.40 -13.51 4.45
C ALA A 487 -29.70 -12.68 4.36
N LEU A 488 -29.60 -11.40 3.96
CA LEU A 488 -30.76 -10.56 3.71
C LEU A 488 -31.55 -11.00 2.47
N LYS A 489 -30.89 -11.50 1.41
CA LYS A 489 -31.55 -12.10 0.23
C LYS A 489 -32.28 -13.40 0.57
N ALA A 490 -31.69 -14.20 1.47
CA ALA A 490 -32.31 -15.41 2.04
C ALA A 490 -33.36 -15.12 3.12
N ASP A 491 -33.63 -13.85 3.42
CA ASP A 491 -34.63 -13.39 4.39
C ASP A 491 -34.40 -13.90 5.83
N ASP A 492 -33.13 -14.08 6.21
CA ASP A 492 -32.70 -14.42 7.57
C ASP A 492 -31.94 -13.23 8.21
N PRO A 493 -32.66 -12.27 8.82
CA PRO A 493 -32.03 -11.11 9.47
C PRO A 493 -31.24 -11.48 10.73
N THR A 494 -31.52 -12.64 11.35
CA THR A 494 -30.78 -13.11 12.52
C THR A 494 -29.37 -13.51 12.11
N LEU A 495 -29.26 -14.23 11.00
CA LEU A 495 -27.98 -14.62 10.42
C LEU A 495 -27.20 -13.41 9.90
N ALA A 496 -27.88 -12.47 9.24
CA ALA A 496 -27.28 -11.20 8.79
C ALA A 496 -26.68 -10.41 9.96
N PHE A 497 -27.41 -10.28 11.08
CA PHE A 497 -26.91 -9.61 12.28
C PHE A 497 -25.70 -10.32 12.90
N GLN A 498 -25.68 -11.67 12.91
CA GLN A 498 -24.55 -12.43 13.46
C GLN A 498 -23.27 -12.23 12.64
N PHE A 499 -23.36 -12.21 11.31
CA PHE A 499 -22.23 -11.85 10.45
C PHE A 499 -21.76 -10.41 10.68
N TRP A 500 -22.69 -9.44 10.74
CA TRP A 500 -22.35 -8.05 11.02
C TRP A 500 -21.63 -7.88 12.37
N LYS A 501 -22.18 -8.49 13.43
CA LYS A 501 -21.64 -8.40 14.79
C LYS A 501 -20.21 -8.94 14.89
N ARG A 502 -19.90 -10.04 14.18
CA ARG A 502 -18.62 -10.74 14.26
C ARG A 502 -17.57 -10.21 13.27
N LEU A 503 -17.97 -9.83 12.06
CA LEU A 503 -17.04 -9.51 10.97
C LEU A 503 -16.85 -8.01 10.74
N MET A 504 -17.82 -7.18 11.12
CA MET A 504 -17.85 -5.76 10.75
C MET A 504 -17.80 -4.83 11.96
N ARG A 505 -18.54 -5.12 13.03
CA ARG A 505 -18.80 -4.18 14.15
C ARG A 505 -17.57 -3.46 14.72
N SER A 506 -16.42 -4.12 14.82
CA SER A 506 -15.17 -3.54 15.37
C SER A 506 -14.13 -3.12 14.32
N ARG A 507 -14.37 -3.43 13.04
CA ARG A 507 -13.36 -3.32 11.97
C ARG A 507 -13.69 -2.27 10.91
N THR A 508 -14.95 -1.85 10.82
CA THR A 508 -15.37 -0.74 9.95
C THR A 508 -15.62 0.53 10.77
N PRO A 509 -15.18 1.72 10.29
CA PRO A 509 -15.59 2.99 10.87
C PRO A 509 -17.12 3.04 10.99
N TRP A 510 -17.60 3.60 12.09
CA TRP A 510 -19.04 3.64 12.35
C TRP A 510 -19.80 4.48 11.33
N ASP A 511 -19.16 5.54 10.83
CA ASP A 511 -19.72 6.54 9.93
C ASP A 511 -19.46 6.23 8.45
N ASP A 512 -18.91 5.05 8.14
CA ASP A 512 -18.77 4.60 6.76
C ASP A 512 -20.16 4.46 6.09
N GLY A 513 -20.28 4.96 4.85
CA GLY A 513 -21.55 5.05 4.13
C GLY A 513 -22.15 3.68 3.82
N LEU A 514 -21.31 2.74 3.37
CA LEU A 514 -21.70 1.36 3.09
C LEU A 514 -22.09 0.63 4.39
N HIS A 515 -21.29 0.78 5.44
CA HIS A 515 -21.59 0.21 6.76
C HIS A 515 -22.92 0.73 7.34
N THR A 516 -23.23 2.01 7.18
CA THR A 516 -24.48 2.62 7.64
C THR A 516 -25.69 2.13 6.84
N SER A 517 -25.55 2.00 5.51
CA SER A 517 -26.59 1.45 4.63
C SER A 517 -26.95 0.01 5.01
N LEU A 518 -25.94 -0.85 5.19
CA LEU A 518 -26.15 -2.24 5.59
C LEU A 518 -26.84 -2.37 6.96
N ARG A 519 -26.43 -1.57 7.95
CA ARG A 519 -27.08 -1.56 9.27
C ARG A 519 -28.56 -1.20 9.19
N ARG A 520 -28.92 -0.18 8.40
CA ARG A 520 -30.34 0.21 8.18
C ARG A 520 -31.13 -0.90 7.50
N ARG A 521 -30.54 -1.63 6.54
CA ARG A 521 -31.19 -2.77 5.87
C ARG A 521 -31.44 -3.93 6.84
N ILE A 522 -30.46 -4.28 7.68
CA ILE A 522 -30.64 -5.29 8.75
C ILE A 522 -31.73 -4.82 9.73
N GLU A 523 -31.67 -3.56 10.17
CA GLU A 523 -32.64 -2.98 11.10
C GLU A 523 -34.08 -3.07 10.58
N LYS A 524 -34.29 -2.71 9.31
CA LYS A 524 -35.60 -2.78 8.65
C LYS A 524 -36.09 -4.23 8.59
N SER A 525 -35.23 -5.17 8.19
CA SER A 525 -35.58 -6.60 8.10
C SER A 525 -35.89 -7.22 9.47
N VAL A 526 -35.09 -6.92 10.51
CA VAL A 526 -35.38 -7.33 11.90
C VAL A 526 -36.71 -6.76 12.38
N CYS A 527 -37.00 -5.47 12.13
CA CYS A 527 -38.27 -4.86 12.51
C CYS A 527 -39.48 -5.53 11.84
N CYS A 528 -39.39 -5.82 10.53
CA CYS A 528 -40.45 -6.53 9.80
C CYS A 528 -40.69 -7.93 10.40
N ARG A 529 -39.63 -8.72 10.58
CA ARG A 529 -39.73 -10.09 11.13
C ARG A 529 -40.15 -10.15 12.59
N CYS A 530 -39.88 -9.11 13.39
CA CYS A 530 -40.45 -8.98 14.74
C CYS A 530 -41.96 -8.69 14.72
N LYS A 531 -42.45 -7.89 13.76
CA LYS A 531 -43.90 -7.62 13.61
C LYS A 531 -44.66 -8.86 13.14
N GLU A 532 -44.02 -9.68 12.32
CA GLU A 532 -44.56 -10.96 11.82
C GLU A 532 -44.44 -12.12 12.83
N GLY A 533 -43.77 -11.92 13.98
CA GLY A 533 -43.65 -12.92 15.05
C GLY A 533 -42.57 -13.98 14.86
N TYR A 534 -41.76 -13.91 13.79
CA TYR A 534 -40.67 -14.85 13.53
C TYR A 534 -39.46 -14.69 14.45
N ILE A 535 -39.30 -13.50 15.06
CA ILE A 535 -38.22 -13.20 16.01
C ILE A 535 -38.85 -12.78 17.34
N ARG A 536 -38.41 -13.38 18.45
CA ARG A 536 -38.83 -12.98 19.79
C ARG A 536 -38.55 -11.49 20.01
N THR A 537 -39.55 -10.79 20.54
CA THR A 537 -39.53 -9.32 20.72
C THR A 537 -38.34 -8.85 21.55
N GLU A 538 -37.89 -9.65 22.52
CA GLU A 538 -36.70 -9.36 23.34
C GLU A 538 -35.39 -9.47 22.56
N ASP A 539 -35.24 -10.50 21.72
CA ASP A 539 -34.03 -10.70 20.93
C ASP A 539 -33.93 -9.66 19.81
N GLY A 540 -35.05 -9.33 19.18
CA GLY A 540 -35.16 -8.22 18.24
C GLY A 540 -34.74 -6.88 18.86
N ARG A 541 -35.20 -6.56 20.08
CA ARG A 541 -34.80 -5.35 20.80
C ARG A 541 -33.28 -5.29 21.05
N LYS A 542 -32.66 -6.41 21.45
CA LYS A 542 -31.20 -6.50 21.65
C LYS A 542 -30.43 -6.25 20.35
N MET A 543 -30.90 -6.81 19.23
CA MET A 543 -30.29 -6.63 17.91
C MET A 543 -30.39 -5.17 17.43
N LEU A 544 -31.59 -4.58 17.53
CA LEU A 544 -31.83 -3.18 17.17
C LEU A 544 -30.99 -2.21 18.01
N PHE A 545 -30.87 -2.48 19.32
CA PHE A 545 -30.02 -1.70 20.21
C PHE A 545 -28.55 -1.73 19.78
N ALA A 546 -28.03 -2.90 19.41
CA ALA A 546 -26.65 -3.06 18.96
C ALA A 546 -26.39 -2.38 17.59
N LEU A 547 -27.35 -2.39 16.67
CA LEU A 547 -27.21 -1.76 15.34
C LEU A 547 -27.20 -0.22 15.41
N ARG A 548 -27.94 0.35 16.37
CA ARG A 548 -28.09 1.81 16.55
C ARG A 548 -26.97 2.47 17.37
N ARG A 549 -26.22 1.71 18.20
CA ARG A 549 -25.22 2.28 19.13
C ARG A 549 -23.79 1.81 18.82
N GLY A 550 -22.91 2.77 18.56
CA GLY A 550 -21.49 2.53 18.25
C GLY A 550 -20.72 1.87 19.38
N PHE A 551 -19.74 1.03 19.02
CA PHE A 551 -18.81 0.42 19.97
C PHE A 551 -17.92 1.52 20.58
N LYS A 552 -18.28 2.03 21.77
CA LYS A 552 -17.42 2.87 22.60
C LYS A 552 -16.67 1.99 23.61
N GLU A 553 -15.70 1.20 23.15
CA GLU A 553 -14.78 0.49 24.06
C GLU A 553 -13.47 0.17 23.32
N GLY A 554 -12.33 0.61 23.86
CA GLY A 554 -11.00 0.30 23.29
C GLY A 554 -9.96 1.42 23.22
N ARG A 555 -10.20 2.62 23.80
CA ARG A 555 -9.15 3.66 23.98
C ARG A 555 -8.60 3.76 25.41
N ARG A 556 -8.80 2.74 26.24
CA ARG A 556 -8.25 2.65 27.61
C ARG A 556 -7.79 1.23 27.92
N VAL A 557 -6.64 0.81 27.39
CA VAL A 557 -5.63 -0.04 28.06
C VAL A 557 -4.32 0.08 27.26
N LYS A 558 -3.64 1.23 27.35
CA LYS A 558 -2.20 1.37 26.99
C LYS A 558 -1.45 2.39 27.86
N GLU A 559 -2.02 2.77 29.01
CA GLU A 559 -1.36 3.61 30.02
C GLU A 559 -1.52 2.91 31.37
N SER A 560 -0.67 1.92 31.64
CA SER A 560 -0.35 1.40 32.99
C SER A 560 0.53 0.14 32.89
N TYR A 561 1.67 0.26 32.21
CA TYR A 561 2.86 -0.56 32.48
C TYR A 561 4.10 0.30 32.21
N THR A 562 4.29 1.30 33.07
CA THR A 562 5.56 1.95 33.38
C THR A 562 5.49 2.34 34.85
N THR A 563 5.95 1.42 35.69
CA THR A 563 6.66 1.70 36.93
C THR A 563 8.02 1.06 36.79
#